data_AF-A0A0N5A0M3-F1
#
_entry.id   AF-A0A0N5A0M3-F1
#
_cell.length_a   1.000
_cell.length_b   1.000
_cell.length_c   1.000
_cell.angle_alpha   90.00
_cell.angle_beta   90.00
_cell.angle_gamma   90.00
#
_symmetry.space_group_name_H-M   'P 1'
#
loop_
_entity.id
_entity.type
_entity.pdbx_description
1 polymer ?
#
loop_
_entity_poly.entity_id
_entity_poly.type
_entity_poly.pdbx_seq_one_letter_code
_entity_poly.pdbx_strand_id
1 'polypeptide(L)'
;MGNLQTKGFAKCIVYSWYKQKKSYNFNDPKLNLENRNFAGIVYKNADKFGCGQFNRTDGIFLGCKIHMKGNFDNEFKENIQNTDVVFEKTSYDPNCSRI
;
A
#
# COMPACT_ATOMS: atom_id res chain seq x y z
N MET A 1 13.03 10.27 23.39
CA MET A 1 12.86 9.09 22.52
C MET A 1 11.45 8.56 22.73
N GLY A 2 10.50 9.02 21.91
CA GLY A 2 9.07 8.88 22.17
C GLY A 2 8.50 7.54 21.70
N ASN A 3 8.07 6.73 22.67
CA ASN A 3 7.33 5.49 22.48
C ASN A 3 5.89 5.76 21.97
N LEU A 4 5.33 4.75 21.28
CA LEU A 4 3.88 4.47 21.08
C LEU A 4 3.09 5.10 19.92
N GLN A 5 3.58 6.09 19.16
CA GLN A 5 2.82 6.57 17.98
C GLN A 5 3.04 5.75 16.69
N THR A 6 3.93 4.76 16.69
CA THR A 6 4.46 4.19 15.44
C THR A 6 3.49 3.29 14.67
N LYS A 7 2.67 2.49 15.35
CA LYS A 7 1.76 1.52 14.69
C LYS A 7 0.56 2.18 14.01
N GLY A 8 0.03 3.28 14.57
CA GLY A 8 -1.16 3.95 14.05
C GLY A 8 -0.95 4.55 12.66
N PHE A 9 0.13 5.31 12.47
CA PHE A 9 0.41 5.96 11.19
C PHE A 9 0.85 4.98 10.09
N ALA A 10 1.57 3.90 10.42
CA ALA A 10 1.95 2.89 9.43
C ALA A 10 0.73 2.26 8.76
N LYS A 11 -0.32 1.94 9.54
CA LYS A 11 -1.61 1.47 9.03
C LYS A 11 -2.22 2.49 8.07
N CYS A 12 -2.21 3.77 8.43
CA CYS A 12 -2.75 4.86 7.60
C CYS A 12 -2.02 5.02 6.26
N ILE A 13 -0.68 4.91 6.25
CA ILE A 13 0.13 5.00 5.04
C ILE A 13 -0.14 3.80 4.13
N VAL A 14 -0.14 2.57 4.67
CA VAL A 14 -0.45 1.38 3.87
C VAL A 14 -1.88 1.44 3.31
N TYR A 15 -2.83 1.97 4.10
CA TYR A 15 -4.19 2.20 3.62
C TYR A 15 -4.26 3.27 2.52
N SER A 16 -3.44 4.33 2.58
CA SER A 16 -3.36 5.33 1.52
C SER A 16 -2.80 4.75 0.22
N TRP A 17 -1.81 3.84 0.30
CA TRP A 17 -1.37 3.04 -0.83
C TRP A 17 -2.49 2.16 -1.39
N TYR A 18 -3.28 1.51 -0.54
CA TYR A 18 -4.42 0.70 -1.02
C TYR A 18 -5.51 1.54 -1.70
N LYS A 19 -5.79 2.75 -1.19
CA LYS A 19 -6.76 3.68 -1.83
C LYS A 19 -6.36 4.08 -3.25
N GLN A 20 -5.10 3.89 -3.65
CA GLN A 20 -4.68 4.06 -5.04
C GLN A 20 -5.36 3.08 -6.02
N LYS A 21 -6.04 2.04 -5.52
CA LYS A 21 -6.96 1.19 -6.31
C LYS A 21 -7.89 2.02 -7.21
N LYS A 22 -8.35 3.19 -6.74
CA LYS A 22 -9.22 4.11 -7.50
C LYS A 22 -8.61 4.61 -8.82
N SER A 23 -7.28 4.63 -8.91
CA SER A 23 -6.51 5.06 -10.10
C SER A 23 -6.06 3.85 -10.95
N TYR A 24 -6.55 2.64 -10.66
CA TYR A 24 -6.24 1.43 -11.43
C TYR A 24 -7.50 0.95 -12.17
N ASN A 25 -7.44 0.98 -13.50
CA ASN A 25 -8.52 0.47 -14.35
C ASN A 25 -8.31 -1.04 -14.59
N PHE A 26 -9.14 -1.89 -13.98
CA PHE A 26 -9.06 -3.34 -14.17
C PHE A 26 -9.42 -3.80 -15.59
N ASN A 27 -10.18 -2.99 -16.35
CA ASN A 27 -10.57 -3.31 -17.73
C ASN A 27 -9.51 -2.89 -18.77
N ASP A 28 -8.66 -1.91 -18.43
CA ASP A 28 -7.49 -1.49 -19.22
C ASP A 28 -6.27 -1.32 -18.29
N PRO A 29 -5.68 -2.44 -17.85
CA PRO A 29 -4.71 -2.41 -16.77
C PRO A 29 -3.39 -1.78 -17.22
N LYS A 30 -3.02 -0.69 -16.53
CA LYS A 30 -1.79 0.10 -16.75
C LYS A 30 -1.20 0.53 -15.42
N LEU A 31 0.12 0.40 -15.27
CA LEU A 31 0.85 0.93 -14.13
C LEU A 31 1.29 2.38 -14.36
N ASN A 32 1.12 3.20 -13.34
CA ASN A 32 1.61 4.57 -13.30
C ASN A 32 1.96 4.95 -11.84
N LEU A 33 2.51 6.16 -11.63
CA LEU A 33 2.90 6.62 -10.30
C LEU A 33 1.75 6.68 -9.29
N GLU A 34 0.51 6.85 -9.77
CA GLU A 34 -0.67 6.97 -8.92
C GLU A 34 -1.20 5.63 -8.43
N ASN A 35 -0.84 4.51 -9.05
CA ASN A 35 -1.38 3.18 -8.73
C ASN A 35 -0.33 2.12 -8.41
N ARG A 36 0.96 2.41 -8.60
CA ARG A 36 2.05 1.45 -8.42
C ARG A 36 2.17 0.91 -6.99
N ASN A 37 1.85 1.72 -5.96
CA ASN A 37 1.90 1.22 -4.58
C ASN A 37 0.75 0.24 -4.32
N PHE A 38 -0.46 0.54 -4.80
CA PHE A 38 -1.58 -0.41 -4.77
C PHE A 38 -1.20 -1.72 -5.47
N ALA A 39 -0.67 -1.63 -6.68
CA ALA A 39 -0.25 -2.80 -7.46
C ALA A 39 0.78 -3.66 -6.70
N GLY A 40 1.73 -3.03 -6.00
CA GLY A 40 2.73 -3.75 -5.20
C GLY A 40 2.13 -4.50 -4.02
N ILE A 41 1.23 -3.89 -3.25
CA ILE A 41 0.67 -4.50 -2.04
C ILE A 41 -0.31 -5.64 -2.31
N VAL A 42 -0.95 -5.68 -3.49
CA VAL A 42 -1.90 -6.74 -3.88
C VAL A 42 -1.30 -7.77 -4.85
N TYR A 43 0.00 -7.68 -5.14
CA TYR A 43 0.65 -8.52 -6.13
C TYR A 43 0.65 -9.99 -5.69
N LYS A 44 -0.11 -10.84 -6.40
CA LYS A 44 -0.35 -12.24 -6.05
C LYS A 44 0.94 -13.06 -5.84
N ASN A 45 1.94 -12.91 -6.70
CA ASN A 45 3.18 -13.69 -6.64
C ASN A 45 4.24 -13.10 -5.69
N ALA A 46 3.88 -12.10 -4.86
CA ALA A 46 4.78 -11.62 -3.82
C ALA A 46 4.87 -12.64 -2.68
N ASP A 47 6.08 -12.92 -2.20
CA ASP A 47 6.33 -13.93 -1.15
C ASP A 47 7.08 -13.40 0.07
N LYS A 48 7.65 -12.19 -0.01
CA LYS A 48 8.30 -11.53 1.12
C LYS A 48 7.93 -10.05 1.15
N PHE A 49 7.75 -9.54 2.35
CA PHE A 49 7.38 -8.16 2.60
C PHE A 49 8.15 -7.66 3.83
N GLY A 50 8.80 -6.51 3.72
CA GLY A 50 9.52 -5.89 4.83
C GLY A 50 9.41 -4.38 4.77
N CYS A 51 9.23 -3.74 5.92
CA CYS A 51 9.14 -2.28 6.01
C CYS A 51 10.11 -1.72 7.05
N GLY A 52 10.66 -0.56 6.74
CA GLY A 52 11.37 0.30 7.67
C GLY A 52 10.58 1.58 7.89
N GLN A 53 10.57 2.05 9.13
CA GLN A 53 9.95 3.31 9.50
C GLN A 53 11.00 4.24 10.10
N PHE A 54 11.02 5.49 9.63
CA PHE A 54 11.85 6.55 10.19
C PHE A 54 10.96 7.69 10.70
N ASN A 55 11.08 8.01 11.98
CA ASN A 55 10.27 9.02 12.64
C ASN A 55 11.10 10.26 12.88
N ARG A 56 10.54 11.41 12.51
CA ARG A 56 11.10 12.73 12.78
C ARG A 56 10.04 13.61 13.41
N THR A 57 10.44 14.80 13.87
CA THR A 57 9.53 15.79 14.45
C THR A 57 8.47 16.27 13.45
N ASP A 58 8.81 16.29 12.15
CA ASP A 58 7.99 16.76 11.04
C ASP A 58 7.14 15.67 10.37
N GLY A 59 7.35 14.39 10.71
CA GLY A 59 6.54 13.32 10.15
C GLY A 59 7.13 11.93 10.26
N ILE A 60 6.43 10.99 9.61
CA ILE A 60 6.79 9.57 9.57
C ILE A 60 7.02 9.18 8.12
N PHE A 61 8.18 8.58 7.86
CA PHE A 61 8.55 8.02 6.58
C PHE A 61 8.45 6.50 6.68
N LEU A 62 7.58 5.90 5.89
CA LEU A 62 7.44 4.45 5.79
C LEU A 62 7.93 4.01 4.40
N GLY A 63 8.98 3.18 4.38
CA GLY A 63 9.46 2.53 3.19
C GLY A 63 9.26 1.03 3.29
N CYS A 64 8.62 0.42 2.29
CA CYS A 64 8.43 -1.03 2.23
C CYS A 64 9.09 -1.59 0.98
N LYS A 65 9.70 -2.76 1.12
CA LYS A 65 10.21 -3.57 0.03
C LYS A 65 9.40 -4.85 -0.07
N ILE A 66 8.88 -5.10 -1.25
CA ILE A 66 8.08 -6.29 -1.58
C ILE A 66 8.92 -7.11 -2.55
N HIS A 67 9.18 -8.36 -2.21
CA HIS A 67 9.82 -9.30 -3.13
C HIS A 67 8.75 -9.91 -4.02
N MET A 68 8.88 -9.69 -5.33
CA MET A 68 7.98 -10.20 -6.35
C MET A 68 8.69 -11.33 -7.07
N LYS A 69 8.05 -12.50 -7.17
CA LYS A 69 8.56 -13.57 -8.04
C LYS A 69 8.23 -13.19 -9.48
N GLY A 70 9.26 -12.87 -10.27
CA GLY A 70 9.11 -12.46 -11.67
C GLY A 70 9.36 -10.96 -11.89
N ASN A 71 9.03 -10.49 -13.09
CA ASN A 71 9.16 -9.09 -13.45
C ASN A 71 7.85 -8.34 -13.23
N PHE A 72 7.84 -7.46 -12.24
CA PHE A 72 6.66 -6.68 -11.86
C PHE A 72 6.01 -5.93 -13.03
N ASP A 73 6.79 -5.18 -13.82
CA ASP A 73 6.25 -4.33 -14.89
C ASP A 73 5.70 -5.15 -16.07
N ASN A 74 6.22 -6.36 -16.28
CA ASN A 74 5.76 -7.25 -17.34
C ASN A 74 4.57 -8.12 -16.91
N GLU A 75 4.50 -8.50 -15.63
CA GLU A 75 3.58 -9.54 -15.14
C GLU A 75 2.42 -8.99 -14.28
N PHE A 76 2.33 -7.68 -14.06
CA PHE A 76 1.32 -7.10 -13.16
C PHE A 76 -0.13 -7.45 -13.54
N LYS A 77 -0.45 -7.59 -14.82
CA LYS A 77 -1.81 -7.85 -15.30
C LYS A 77 -2.35 -9.20 -14.81
N GLU A 78 -1.48 -10.19 -14.68
CA GLU A 78 -1.83 -11.54 -14.21
C GLU A 78 -1.83 -11.64 -12.68
N ASN A 79 -1.20 -10.67 -12.02
CA ASN A 79 -0.93 -10.67 -10.58
C ASN A 79 -1.84 -9.74 -9.78
N ILE A 80 -2.65 -8.90 -10.43
CA ILE A 80 -3.56 -7.95 -9.79
C ILE A 80 -4.98 -8.34 -10.14
N GLN A 81 -5.75 -8.72 -9.11
CA GLN A 81 -7.12 -9.20 -9.28
C GLN A 81 -8.12 -8.14 -8.83
N ASN A 82 -9.21 -7.98 -9.58
CA ASN A 82 -10.35 -7.22 -9.09
C ASN A 82 -11.13 -8.09 -8.11
N THR A 83 -10.84 -7.93 -6.83
CA THR A 83 -11.58 -8.64 -5.78
C THR A 83 -12.69 -7.74 -5.22
N ASP A 84 -13.90 -8.30 -5.09
CA ASP A 84 -15.06 -7.67 -4.45
C ASP A 84 -14.99 -7.70 -2.92
N VAL A 85 -13.79 -7.70 -2.34
CA VAL A 85 -13.61 -7.68 -0.90
C VAL A 85 -14.12 -6.34 -0.37
N VAL A 86 -15.31 -6.38 0.20
CA VAL A 86 -15.85 -5.31 1.02
C VAL A 86 -15.10 -5.34 2.34
N PHE A 87 -14.05 -4.55 2.43
CA PHE A 87 -13.52 -4.19 3.74
C PHE A 87 -14.63 -3.41 4.43
N GLU A 88 -15.14 -3.93 5.55
CA GLU A 88 -15.89 -3.09 6.48
C GLU A 88 -15.09 -1.80 6.63
N LYS A 89 -15.72 -0.65 6.39
CA LYS A 89 -15.10 0.65 6.56
C LYS A 89 -14.53 0.64 7.97
N THR A 90 -13.24 0.33 8.12
CA THR A 90 -12.59 0.38 9.41
C THR A 90 -12.80 1.81 9.84
N SER A 91 -13.60 1.95 10.90
CA SER A 91 -14.00 3.20 11.53
C SER A 91 -12.94 4.25 11.29
N TYR A 92 -13.34 5.42 10.75
CA TYR A 92 -12.51 6.60 10.62
C TYR A 92 -11.47 6.63 11.75
N ASP A 93 -10.21 6.39 11.40
CA ASP A 93 -9.14 6.47 12.37
C ASP A 93 -8.70 7.93 12.37
N PRO A 94 -9.01 8.71 13.43
CA PRO A 94 -8.67 10.12 13.49
C PRO A 94 -7.17 10.35 13.32
N ASN A 95 -6.33 9.35 13.59
CA ASN A 95 -4.88 9.45 13.39
C ASN A 95 -4.48 9.40 11.90
N CYS A 96 -5.33 8.86 11.02
CA CYS A 96 -5.11 8.84 9.58
C CYS A 96 -5.51 10.14 8.88
N SER A 97 -6.16 11.09 9.58
CA SER A 97 -6.59 12.36 9.00
C SER A 97 -5.44 13.35 8.72
N ARG A 98 -4.26 13.07 9.28
CA ARG A 98 -3.04 13.88 9.12
C ARG A 98 -2.07 13.33 8.06
N ILE A 99 -2.46 12.28 7.32
CA ILE A 99 -1.72 11.71 6.18
C ILE A 99 -2.55 11.93 4.91
#